data_AF-A0A530AGJ9-F1
#
_entry.id   AF-A0A530AGJ9-F1
#
_cell.length_a   1.000
_cell.length_b   1.000
_cell.length_c   1.000
_cell.angle_alpha   90.00
_cell.angle_beta   90.00
_cell.angle_gamma   90.00
#
_symmetry.space_group_name_H-M   'P 1'
#
loop_
_entity.id
_entity.type
_entity.pdbx_description
1 polymer ?
#
loop_
_entity_poly.entity_id
_entity_poly.type
_entity_poly.pdbx_seq_one_letter_code
_entity_poly.pdbx_strand_id
1 'polypeptide(L)'
;ETFRDWSRRVADWGVDYRAGLRDRPVRPAIAPGEILRSIEAAPPETPEPMDKIFADFEEKIVPGMTHWQHPRFFAYFPANAAPVSVVAEYLVSAMAAQCMLWQTSPAATELETRIVDWMRQALGLPEGLSGVIQDSASSA
;
A
#
# COMPACT_ATOMS: atom_id res chain seq x y z
N GLU A 1 -21.82 -5.23 10.47
CA GLU A 1 -20.35 -5.33 10.61
C GLU A 1 -19.78 -3.99 11.04
N THR A 2 -18.64 -3.99 11.73
CA THR A 2 -17.97 -2.77 12.19
C THR A 2 -16.63 -2.58 11.49
N PHE A 3 -16.10 -1.36 11.51
CA PHE A 3 -14.73 -1.06 11.07
C PHE A 3 -13.69 -2.01 11.68
N ARG A 4 -13.84 -2.38 12.96
CA ARG A 4 -12.96 -3.33 13.64
C ARG A 4 -12.92 -4.69 12.95
N ASP A 5 -14.07 -5.18 12.49
CA ASP A 5 -14.20 -6.51 11.90
C ASP A 5 -13.50 -6.54 10.53
N TRP A 6 -13.75 -5.51 9.71
CA TRP A 6 -13.11 -5.38 8.39
C TRP A 6 -11.60 -5.18 8.48
N SER A 7 -11.12 -4.35 9.41
CA SER A 7 -9.68 -4.12 9.58
C SER A 7 -8.94 -5.40 9.98
N ARG A 8 -9.55 -6.24 10.84
CA ARG A 8 -8.97 -7.54 11.20
C ARG A 8 -8.96 -8.49 10.01
N ARG A 9 -10.08 -8.60 9.30
CA ARG A 9 -10.18 -9.45 8.10
C ARG A 9 -9.13 -9.10 7.05
N VAL A 10 -8.94 -7.81 6.75
CA VAL A 10 -7.94 -7.33 5.78
C VAL A 10 -6.52 -7.62 6.27
N ALA A 11 -6.25 -7.44 7.56
CA ALA A 11 -4.95 -7.75 8.14
C ALA A 11 -4.62 -9.25 8.04
N ASP A 12 -5.56 -10.11 8.43
CA ASP A 12 -5.41 -11.57 8.35
C ASP A 12 -5.23 -12.02 6.89
N TRP A 13 -6.06 -11.50 5.98
CA TRP A 13 -5.91 -11.74 4.53
C TRP A 13 -4.54 -11.33 4.01
N GLY A 14 -3.99 -10.18 4.44
CA GLY A 14 -2.69 -9.70 4.00
C GLY A 14 -1.54 -10.62 4.44
N VAL A 15 -1.64 -11.21 5.63
CA VAL A 15 -0.69 -12.22 6.13
C VAL A 15 -0.76 -13.48 5.27
N ASP A 16 -1.96 -14.02 5.06
CA ASP A 16 -2.18 -15.24 4.29
C ASP A 16 -1.78 -15.08 2.83
N TYR A 17 -2.11 -13.93 2.21
CA TYR A 17 -1.71 -13.58 0.87
C TYR A 17 -0.18 -13.62 0.72
N ARG A 18 0.57 -12.99 1.63
CA ARG A 18 2.05 -13.00 1.60
C ARG A 18 2.63 -14.39 1.82
N ALA A 19 2.04 -15.18 2.70
CA ALA A 19 2.48 -16.56 2.96
C ALA A 19 2.30 -17.46 1.74
N GLY A 20 1.17 -17.31 1.03
CA GLY A 20 0.81 -18.11 -0.16
C GLY A 20 1.36 -17.59 -1.49
N LEU A 21 2.15 -16.51 -1.52
CA LEU A 21 2.63 -15.91 -2.77
C LEU A 21 3.38 -16.89 -3.69
N ARG A 22 4.10 -17.87 -3.12
CA ARG A 22 4.89 -18.86 -3.90
C ARG A 22 4.03 -19.78 -4.76
N ASP A 23 2.77 -19.95 -4.38
CA ASP A 23 1.81 -20.84 -5.02
C ASP A 23 1.00 -20.11 -6.11
N ARG A 24 1.21 -18.80 -6.28
CA ARG A 24 0.56 -17.96 -7.29
C ARG A 24 1.46 -17.78 -8.51
N PRO A 25 0.91 -17.62 -9.73
CA PRO A 25 1.70 -17.20 -10.87
C PRO A 25 2.27 -15.80 -10.61
N VAL A 26 3.47 -15.46 -11.10
CA VAL A 26 4.06 -14.12 -10.89
C VAL A 26 3.25 -13.03 -11.60
N ARG A 27 2.78 -13.33 -12.82
CA ARG A 27 1.95 -12.47 -13.67
C ARG A 27 0.65 -13.20 -14.00
N PRO A 28 -0.47 -12.47 -14.14
CA PRO A 28 -1.74 -13.05 -14.54
C PRO A 28 -1.73 -13.41 -16.03
N ALA A 29 -2.51 -14.44 -16.40
CA ALA A 29 -2.71 -14.86 -17.78
C ALA A 29 -4.03 -14.29 -18.33
N ILE A 30 -4.11 -12.96 -18.44
CA ILE A 30 -5.30 -12.22 -18.88
C ILE A 30 -4.97 -11.25 -20.02
N ALA A 31 -5.96 -10.94 -20.85
CA ALA A 31 -5.90 -9.92 -21.88
C ALA A 31 -6.32 -8.52 -21.34
N PRO A 32 -5.85 -7.44 -21.97
CA PRO A 32 -6.28 -6.09 -21.64
C PRO A 32 -7.81 -5.92 -21.66
N GLY A 33 -8.32 -5.27 -20.61
CA GLY A 33 -9.75 -4.98 -20.45
C GLY A 33 -10.59 -6.13 -19.88
N GLU A 34 -10.03 -7.31 -19.61
CA GLU A 34 -10.79 -8.40 -18.96
C GLU A 34 -11.31 -7.99 -17.58
N ILE A 35 -10.45 -7.45 -16.71
CA ILE A 35 -10.87 -6.96 -15.39
C ILE A 35 -11.93 -5.85 -15.53
N LEU A 36 -11.71 -4.89 -16.43
CA LEU A 36 -12.67 -3.80 -16.68
C LEU A 36 -14.07 -4.32 -17.04
N ARG A 37 -14.15 -5.35 -17.90
CA ARG A 37 -15.43 -5.96 -18.31
C ARG A 37 -16.07 -6.83 -17.23
N SER A 38 -15.30 -7.26 -16.22
CA SER A 38 -15.81 -8.01 -15.08
C SER A 38 -16.48 -7.14 -14.01
N ILE A 39 -16.23 -5.82 -14.06
CA ILE A 39 -16.85 -4.83 -13.17
C ILE A 39 -18.11 -4.26 -13.85
N GLU A 40 -19.11 -3.98 -13.03
CA GLU A 40 -20.38 -3.40 -13.43
C GLU A 40 -20.18 -2.07 -14.17
N ALA A 41 -20.94 -1.85 -15.25
CA ALA A 41 -20.75 -0.70 -16.15
C ALA A 41 -21.20 0.64 -15.54
N ALA A 42 -21.98 0.61 -14.46
CA ALA A 42 -22.48 1.77 -13.75
C ALA A 42 -22.30 1.56 -12.23
N PRO A 43 -22.06 2.64 -11.46
CA PRO A 43 -21.95 2.54 -10.00
C PRO A 43 -23.29 2.10 -9.38
N PRO A 44 -23.26 1.44 -8.20
CA PRO A 44 -24.49 1.07 -7.51
C PRO A 44 -25.20 2.31 -6.94
N GLU A 45 -26.52 2.37 -7.08
CA GLU A 45 -27.37 3.43 -6.52
C GLU A 45 -27.60 3.28 -5.01
N THR A 46 -27.34 2.09 -4.47
CA THR A 46 -27.49 1.76 -3.05
C THR A 46 -26.21 1.16 -2.49
N PRO A 47 -25.89 1.38 -1.19
CA PRO A 47 -24.72 0.78 -0.56
C PRO A 47 -24.72 -0.74 -0.68
N GLU A 48 -23.54 -1.32 -0.86
CA GLU A 48 -23.33 -2.77 -0.89
C GLU A 48 -22.68 -3.24 0.42
N PRO A 49 -22.98 -4.47 0.87
CA PRO A 49 -22.33 -5.02 2.05
C PRO A 49 -20.84 -5.24 1.78
N MET A 50 -20.01 -4.99 2.81
CA MET A 50 -18.55 -5.14 2.69
C MET A 50 -18.14 -6.56 2.32
N ASP A 51 -18.89 -7.58 2.77
CA ASP A 51 -18.69 -8.97 2.38
C ASP A 51 -18.75 -9.18 0.86
N LYS A 52 -19.67 -8.51 0.16
CA LYS A 52 -19.78 -8.59 -1.30
C LYS A 52 -18.58 -7.90 -1.96
N ILE A 53 -18.22 -6.71 -1.49
CA ILE A 53 -17.06 -5.95 -2.00
C ILE A 53 -15.76 -6.76 -1.82
N PHE A 54 -15.59 -7.40 -0.66
CA PHE A 54 -14.41 -8.22 -0.40
C PHE A 54 -14.37 -9.49 -1.25
N ALA A 55 -15.52 -10.14 -1.48
CA ALA A 55 -15.61 -11.26 -2.41
C ALA A 55 -15.26 -10.84 -3.85
N ASP A 56 -15.80 -9.72 -4.33
CA ASP A 56 -15.44 -9.17 -5.65
C ASP A 56 -13.95 -8.83 -5.75
N PHE A 57 -13.33 -8.31 -4.68
CA PHE A 57 -11.89 -8.10 -4.64
C PHE A 57 -11.11 -9.40 -4.81
N GLU A 58 -11.47 -10.46 -4.08
CA GLU A 58 -10.80 -11.76 -4.16
C GLU A 58 -11.01 -12.47 -5.49
N GLU A 59 -12.22 -12.38 -6.06
CA GLU A 59 -12.61 -13.09 -7.28
C GLU A 59 -12.23 -12.36 -8.56
N LYS A 60 -12.42 -11.03 -8.60
CA LYS A 60 -12.23 -10.23 -9.81
C LYS A 60 -10.88 -9.52 -9.84
N ILE A 61 -10.38 -9.02 -8.71
CA ILE A 61 -9.18 -8.17 -8.70
C ILE A 61 -7.91 -8.98 -8.50
N VAL A 62 -7.83 -9.79 -7.43
CA VAL A 62 -6.61 -10.52 -7.05
C VAL A 62 -6.06 -11.42 -8.18
N PRO A 63 -6.88 -12.15 -8.97
CA PRO A 63 -6.37 -12.98 -10.07
C PRO A 63 -5.76 -12.17 -11.23
N GLY A 64 -6.10 -10.88 -11.33
CA GLY A 64 -5.55 -9.95 -12.31
C GLY A 64 -4.31 -9.20 -11.85
N MET A 65 -3.81 -9.44 -10.62
CA MET A 65 -2.68 -8.72 -10.08
C MET A 65 -1.35 -9.36 -10.51
N THR A 66 -0.37 -8.52 -10.84
CA THR A 66 1.04 -8.95 -10.88
C THR A 66 1.60 -8.92 -9.46
N HIS A 67 2.19 -10.02 -9.02
CA HIS A 67 2.60 -10.19 -7.63
C HIS A 67 4.05 -9.72 -7.41
N TRP A 68 4.24 -8.42 -7.20
CA TRP A 68 5.56 -7.79 -7.03
C TRP A 68 6.39 -8.33 -5.86
N GLN A 69 5.74 -8.80 -4.80
CA GLN A 69 6.41 -9.41 -3.64
C GLN A 69 6.73 -10.91 -3.84
N HIS A 70 6.38 -11.50 -4.99
CA HIS A 70 6.65 -12.91 -5.25
C HIS A 70 8.18 -13.14 -5.34
N PRO A 71 8.76 -14.16 -4.69
CA PRO A 71 10.21 -14.45 -4.72
C PRO A 71 10.79 -14.86 -6.09
N ARG A 72 9.98 -14.85 -7.14
CA ARG A 72 10.36 -15.16 -8.54
C ARG A 72 10.04 -13.99 -9.46
N PHE A 73 9.69 -12.82 -8.91
CA PHE A 73 9.55 -11.59 -9.66
C PHE A 73 10.93 -10.97 -9.84
N PHE A 74 11.45 -11.01 -11.06
CA PHE A 74 12.80 -10.53 -11.42
C PHE A 74 12.76 -9.42 -12.49
N ALA A 75 11.61 -8.78 -12.67
CA ALA A 75 11.44 -7.66 -13.59
C ALA A 75 11.65 -6.32 -12.85
N TYR A 76 12.02 -5.27 -13.60
CA TYR A 76 12.16 -3.90 -13.08
C TYR A 76 13.08 -3.79 -11.85
N PHE A 77 12.74 -2.89 -10.92
CA PHE A 77 13.33 -2.77 -9.59
C PHE A 77 12.32 -3.20 -8.53
N PRO A 78 12.76 -3.68 -7.36
CA PRO A 78 11.87 -4.12 -6.30
C PRO A 78 11.02 -2.95 -5.79
N ALA A 79 9.71 -3.14 -5.74
CA ALA A 79 8.80 -2.29 -5.00
C ALA A 79 8.78 -2.78 -3.55
N ASN A 80 9.49 -2.10 -2.64
CA ASN A 80 9.62 -2.58 -1.26
C ASN A 80 8.29 -2.44 -0.49
N ALA A 81 7.87 -3.50 0.21
CA ALA A 81 6.73 -3.47 1.11
C ALA A 81 7.05 -4.27 2.39
N ALA A 82 7.97 -3.76 3.21
CA ALA A 82 8.30 -4.43 4.48
C ALA A 82 7.04 -4.53 5.38
N PRO A 83 6.84 -5.63 6.14
CA PRO A 83 5.65 -5.77 6.99
C PRO A 83 5.41 -4.59 7.94
N VAL A 84 6.49 -4.02 8.48
CA VAL A 84 6.42 -2.84 9.36
C VAL A 84 5.93 -1.58 8.64
N SER A 85 6.23 -1.40 7.35
CA SER A 85 5.70 -0.27 6.55
C SER A 85 4.22 -0.47 6.29
N VAL A 86 3.75 -1.68 5.97
CA VAL A 86 2.30 -1.93 5.81
C VAL A 86 1.51 -1.57 7.06
N VAL A 87 2.05 -1.87 8.24
CA VAL A 87 1.42 -1.50 9.52
C VAL A 87 1.45 0.02 9.73
N ALA A 88 2.56 0.70 9.41
CA ALA A 88 2.65 2.16 9.48
C ALA A 88 1.61 2.83 8.55
N GLU A 89 1.39 2.28 7.36
CA GLU A 89 0.46 2.82 6.37
C GLU A 89 -0.98 2.73 6.85
N TYR A 90 -1.31 1.66 7.60
CA TYR A 90 -2.59 1.55 8.29
C TYR A 90 -2.76 2.60 9.38
N LEU A 91 -1.72 2.88 10.19
CA LEU A 91 -1.77 3.92 11.23
C LEU A 91 -1.98 5.31 10.63
N VAL A 92 -1.23 5.65 9.58
CA VAL A 92 -1.36 6.95 8.88
C VAL A 92 -2.76 7.10 8.30
N SER A 93 -3.28 6.04 7.66
CA SER A 93 -4.61 6.02 7.07
C SER A 93 -5.72 6.12 8.13
N ALA A 94 -5.57 5.47 9.28
CA ALA A 94 -6.52 5.53 10.38
C ALA A 94 -6.63 6.92 11.02
N MET A 95 -5.53 7.68 11.06
CA MET A 95 -5.52 9.06 11.53
C MET A 95 -5.96 10.07 10.47
N ALA A 96 -5.90 9.70 9.18
CA ALA A 96 -6.08 10.60 8.04
C ALA A 96 -5.24 11.89 8.18
N ALA A 97 -3.99 11.73 8.61
CA ALA A 97 -3.11 12.85 8.95
C ALA A 97 -2.85 13.74 7.73
N GLN A 98 -3.07 15.05 7.90
CA GLN A 98 -2.74 16.07 6.91
C GLN A 98 -1.56 16.89 7.44
N CYS A 99 -0.49 16.99 6.64
CA CYS A 99 0.81 17.48 7.08
C CYS A 99 1.30 18.69 6.26
N MET A 100 0.38 19.47 5.69
CA MET A 100 0.70 20.60 4.80
C MET A 100 1.54 21.70 5.48
N LEU A 101 1.36 21.91 6.78
CA LEU A 101 2.11 22.87 7.59
C LEU A 101 2.29 22.30 9.01
N TRP A 102 3.32 22.74 9.74
CA TRP A 102 3.63 22.21 11.08
C TRP A 102 2.41 22.16 12.01
N GLN A 103 1.58 23.22 12.02
CA GLN A 103 0.38 23.28 12.88
C GLN A 103 -0.68 22.22 12.56
N THR A 104 -0.67 21.66 11.35
CA THR A 104 -1.68 20.68 10.90
C THR A 104 -1.39 19.27 11.40
N SER A 105 -0.12 18.93 11.62
CA SER A 105 0.34 17.68 12.23
C SER A 105 1.77 17.84 12.78
N PRO A 106 1.98 18.47 13.95
CA PRO A 106 3.33 18.80 14.45
C PRO A 106 4.26 17.58 14.57
N ALA A 107 3.73 16.49 15.12
CA ALA A 107 4.48 15.25 15.30
C ALA A 107 4.95 14.66 13.97
N ALA A 108 4.17 14.79 12.89
CA ALA A 108 4.54 14.28 11.58
C ALA A 108 5.73 15.06 11.00
N THR A 109 5.68 16.39 11.03
CA THR A 109 6.77 17.26 10.55
C THR A 109 8.06 17.04 11.35
N GLU A 110 7.98 16.94 12.67
CA GLU A 110 9.16 16.76 13.52
C GLU A 110 9.76 15.35 13.39
N LEU A 111 8.90 14.32 13.30
CA LEU A 111 9.37 12.96 13.07
C LEU A 111 10.05 12.84 11.70
N GLU A 112 9.45 13.40 10.64
CA GLU A 112 10.07 13.41 9.31
C GLU A 112 11.46 14.06 9.34
N THR A 113 11.56 15.24 9.97
CA THR A 113 12.84 15.95 10.13
C THR A 113 13.90 15.04 10.79
N ARG A 114 13.53 14.31 11.85
CA ARG A 114 14.45 13.41 12.54
C ARG A 114 14.82 12.19 11.70
N ILE A 115 13.85 11.59 11.00
CA ILE A 115 14.09 10.41 10.15
C ILE A 115 14.98 10.75 8.95
N VAL A 116 14.77 11.91 8.34
CA VAL A 116 15.62 12.39 7.23
C VAL A 116 17.05 12.64 7.72
N ASP A 117 17.24 13.24 8.90
CA ASP A 117 18.59 13.40 9.46
C ASP A 117 19.25 12.04 9.78
N TRP A 118 18.49 11.06 10.29
CA TRP A 118 19.01 9.70 10.45
C TRP A 118 19.40 9.06 9.12
N MET A 119 18.62 9.27 8.06
CA MET A 119 18.96 8.78 6.72
C MET A 119 20.24 9.43 6.18
N ARG A 120 20.41 10.74 6.37
CA ARG A 120 21.66 11.45 6.06
C ARG A 120 22.85 10.81 6.77
N GLN A 121 22.73 10.53 8.06
CA GLN A 121 23.79 9.87 8.84
C GLN A 121 24.07 8.44 8.34
N ALA A 122 23.03 7.65 8.09
CA ALA A 122 23.16 6.26 7.63
C ALA A 122 23.84 6.15 6.26
N LEU A 123 23.66 7.15 5.41
CA LEU A 123 24.32 7.25 4.09
C LEU A 123 25.71 7.88 4.17
N GLY A 124 26.17 8.35 5.33
CA GLY A 124 27.46 9.01 5.50
C GLY A 124 27.55 10.38 4.85
N LEU A 125 26.41 11.07 4.70
CA LEU A 125 26.36 12.40 4.08
C LEU A 125 26.85 13.49 5.06
N PRO A 126 27.49 14.57 4.57
CA PRO A 126 28.01 15.66 5.41
C PRO A 126 26.96 16.33 6.30
N GLU A 127 27.41 16.96 7.38
CA GLU A 127 26.57 17.86 8.17
C GLU A 127 26.14 19.09 7.35
N GLY A 128 25.01 19.69 7.74
CA GLY A 128 24.44 20.86 7.06
C GLY A 128 23.53 20.55 5.87
N LEU A 129 23.48 19.29 5.40
CA LEU A 129 22.49 18.84 4.44
C LEU A 129 21.14 18.56 5.13
N SER A 130 20.05 18.97 4.50
CA SER A 130 18.67 18.69 4.90
C SER A 130 17.90 18.06 3.74
N GLY A 131 16.70 17.55 4.02
CA GLY A 131 15.84 16.93 3.01
C GLY A 131 14.40 16.84 3.47
N VAL A 132 13.57 16.28 2.61
CA VAL A 132 12.13 16.09 2.79
C VAL A 132 11.74 14.78 2.11
N ILE A 133 10.71 14.09 2.61
CA ILE A 133 10.20 12.90 1.94
C ILE A 133 9.32 13.34 0.76
N GLN A 134 9.61 12.80 -0.42
CA GLN A 134 8.81 13.00 -1.63
C GLN A 134 8.08 11.71 -2.01
N ASP A 135 7.01 11.84 -2.78
CA ASP A 135 6.20 10.71 -3.26
C ASP A 135 6.96 9.82 -4.27
N SER A 136 7.86 10.41 -5.06
CA SER A 136 8.67 9.67 -6.03
C SER A 136 10.01 10.35 -6.31
N ALA A 137 10.91 9.60 -6.96
CA ALA A 137 12.15 10.18 -7.48
C ALA A 137 11.94 11.08 -8.71
N SER A 138 10.77 11.05 -9.36
CA SER A 138 10.49 11.85 -10.56
C SER A 138 9.99 13.26 -10.25
N SER A 139 9.42 13.45 -9.05
CA SER A 139 8.89 14.72 -8.54
C SER A 139 9.88 15.46 -7.65
N ALA A 140 10.85 14.74 -7.06
CA ALA A 140 11.96 15.29 -6.27
C ALA A 140 12.96 16.07 -7.14
#